data_AF-X0WHG0-F1
#
_entry.id   AF-X0WHG0-F1
#
_cell.length_a   1.000
_cell.length_b   1.000
_cell.length_c   1.000
_cell.angle_alpha   90.00
_cell.angle_beta   90.00
_cell.angle_gamma   90.00
#
_symmetry.space_group_name_H-M   'P 1'
#
loop_
_entity.id
_entity.type
_entity.pdbx_description
1 polymer ?
#
loop_
_entity_poly.entity_id
_entity_poly.type
_entity_poly.pdbx_seq_one_letter_code
_entity_poly.pdbx_strand_id
1 'polypeptide(L)'
;GQQIEFILHHYHLDPNEVIFVGDSLMDCEFVRDKNVRFIAICRLFEEQNFRERGLFSVQDLTALTRLWPQSEGVIRFVDKV
;
A
#
# COMPACT_ATOMS: atom_id res chain seq x y z
N GLY A 1 1.61 -14.36 -1.20
CA GLY A 1 0.32 -14.87 -1.70
C GLY A 1 -0.57 -15.39 -0.58
N GLN A 2 -0.39 -16.63 -0.13
CA GLN A 2 -1.34 -17.28 0.80
C GLN A 2 -1.44 -16.62 2.19
N GLN A 3 -0.38 -15.97 2.66
CA GLN A 3 -0.37 -15.31 3.98
C GLN A 3 -1.32 -14.09 4.06
N ILE A 4 -1.43 -13.27 3.00
CA ILE A 4 -2.35 -12.13 3.03
C ILE A 4 -3.81 -12.58 2.95
N GLU A 5 -4.10 -13.60 2.15
CA GLU A 5 -5.45 -14.20 2.08
C GLU A 5 -5.86 -14.76 3.44
N PHE A 6 -4.94 -15.44 4.14
CA PHE A 6 -5.18 -15.90 5.50
C PHE A 6 -5.49 -14.74 6.45
N ILE A 7 -4.71 -13.66 6.43
CA ILE A 7 -4.95 -12.49 7.29
C ILE A 7 -6.33 -11.87 6.99
N LEU A 8 -6.63 -11.61 5.72
CA LEU A 8 -7.91 -11.03 5.31
C LEU A 8 -9.10 -11.90 5.77
N HIS A 9 -9.03 -13.20 5.54
CA HIS A 9 -10.10 -14.13 5.92
C HIS A 9 -10.20 -14.30 7.44
N HIS A 10 -9.08 -14.51 8.14
CA HIS A 10 -9.04 -14.76 9.58
C HIS A 10 -9.61 -13.58 10.38
N TYR A 11 -9.31 -12.36 9.94
CA TYR A 11 -9.79 -11.14 10.60
C TYR A 11 -11.05 -10.56 9.96
N HIS A 12 -11.66 -11.25 8.98
CA HIS A 12 -12.88 -10.81 8.27
C HIS A 12 -12.76 -9.39 7.69
N LEU A 13 -11.62 -9.08 7.07
CA LEU A 13 -11.34 -7.76 6.50
C LEU A 13 -11.79 -7.70 5.03
N ASP A 14 -12.47 -6.63 4.63
CA ASP A 14 -12.69 -6.33 3.22
C ASP A 14 -11.38 -5.84 2.59
N PRO A 15 -10.80 -6.54 1.60
CA PRO A 15 -9.56 -6.10 0.97
C PRO A 15 -9.62 -4.67 0.43
N ASN A 16 -10.79 -4.20 -0.02
CA ASN A 16 -10.96 -2.85 -0.56
C ASN A 16 -10.85 -1.74 0.52
N GLU A 17 -11.01 -2.12 1.79
CA GLU A 17 -10.89 -1.26 2.97
C GLU A 17 -9.56 -1.47 3.70
N VAL A 18 -8.68 -2.33 3.19
CA VAL A 18 -7.35 -2.59 3.75
C VAL A 18 -6.28 -1.81 2.99
N ILE A 19 -5.39 -1.17 3.76
CA ILE A 19 -4.16 -0.58 3.26
C ILE A 19 -2.99 -1.36 3.83
N PHE A 20 -2.17 -1.93 2.95
CA PHE A 20 -0.87 -2.48 3.28
C PHE A 20 0.19 -1.38 3.16
N VAL A 21 1.02 -1.25 4.18
CA VAL A 21 2.10 -0.25 4.21
C VAL A 21 3.43 -1.00 4.36
N GLY A 22 4.35 -0.79 3.42
CA GLY A 22 5.63 -1.50 3.38
C GLY A 22 6.73 -0.66 2.73
N ASP A 23 7.99 -1.01 2.95
CA ASP A 23 9.14 -0.32 2.39
C ASP A 23 9.89 -1.14 1.35
N SER A 24 9.45 -2.36 1.04
CA SER A 24 10.04 -3.23 0.02
C SER A 24 9.20 -3.29 -1.26
N LEU A 25 9.87 -3.32 -2.42
CA LEU A 25 9.21 -3.61 -3.69
C LEU A 25 8.56 -5.01 -3.69
N MET A 26 9.09 -5.95 -2.91
CA MET A 26 8.49 -7.29 -2.76
C MET A 26 7.17 -7.25 -1.97
N ASP A 27 6.96 -6.25 -1.11
CA ASP A 27 5.70 -6.10 -0.37
C ASP A 27 4.56 -5.71 -1.31
N CYS A 28 4.84 -4.87 -2.30
CA CYS A 28 3.89 -4.56 -3.36
C CYS A 28 3.49 -5.82 -4.13
N GLU A 29 4.46 -6.65 -4.51
CA GLU A 29 4.21 -7.92 -5.21
C GLU A 29 3.42 -8.90 -4.33
N PHE A 30 3.62 -8.87 -3.01
CA PHE A 30 2.94 -9.74 -2.07
C PHE A 30 1.43 -9.50 -2.00
N VAL A 31 1.00 -8.25 -2.17
CA VAL A 31 -0.42 -7.84 -2.17
C VAL A 31 -1.00 -7.63 -3.57
N ARG A 32 -0.16 -7.77 -4.62
CA ARG A 32 -0.62 -7.68 -6.01
C ARG A 32 -1.73 -8.70 -6.27
N ASP A 33 -2.75 -8.27 -6.98
CA ASP A 33 -3.95 -9.06 -7.33
C ASP A 33 -4.89 -9.41 -6.16
N LYS A 34 -4.72 -8.79 -4.98
CA LYS A 34 -5.58 -9.03 -3.80
C LYS A 34 -6.58 -7.92 -3.51
N ASN A 35 -6.74 -6.95 -4.41
CA ASN A 35 -7.53 -5.73 -4.21
C ASN A 35 -7.20 -4.95 -2.93
N VAL A 36 -6.01 -5.16 -2.37
CA VAL A 36 -5.49 -4.44 -1.20
C VAL A 36 -4.73 -3.21 -1.69
N ARG A 37 -4.98 -2.06 -1.08
CA ARG A 37 -4.24 -0.82 -1.39
C ARG A 37 -2.84 -0.91 -0.82
N PHE A 38 -1.85 -0.37 -1.53
CA PHE A 38 -0.46 -0.34 -1.05
C PHE A 38 0.06 1.10 -0.95
N ILE A 39 0.70 1.42 0.18
CA ILE A 39 1.45 2.67 0.36
C ILE A 39 2.89 2.31 0.67
N ALA A 40 3.81 2.78 -0.19
CA ALA A 40 5.23 2.59 0.03
C ALA A 40 5.77 3.58 1.07
N ILE A 41 6.72 3.14 1.90
CA ILE A 41 7.54 4.01 2.75
C ILE A 41 8.94 4.08 2.17
N CYS A 42 9.47 5.30 1.96
CA CYS A 42 10.81 5.54 1.45
C CYS A 42 11.89 5.24 2.51
N ARG A 43 12.16 3.94 2.76
CA ARG A 43 13.21 3.47 3.67
C ARG A 43 14.26 2.60 2.96
N LEU A 44 13.87 1.41 2.49
CA LEU A 44 14.78 0.52 1.78
C LEU A 44 14.99 0.94 0.32
N PHE A 45 13.98 1.60 -0.25
CA PHE A 45 13.99 2.14 -1.61
C PHE A 45 13.63 3.62 -1.59
N GLU A 46 14.08 4.33 -2.60
CA GLU A 46 13.77 5.75 -2.79
C GLU A 46 12.42 5.91 -3.50
N GLU A 47 11.83 7.11 -3.40
CA GLU A 47 10.56 7.47 -4.06
C GLU A 47 10.59 7.11 -5.56
N GLN A 48 11.72 7.36 -6.24
CA GLN A 48 11.86 7.08 -7.67
C GLN A 48 11.62 5.60 -7.99
N ASN A 49 12.08 4.68 -7.14
CA ASN A 49 11.91 3.24 -7.36
C ASN A 49 10.43 2.82 -7.30
N PHE A 50 9.65 3.46 -6.42
CA PHE A 50 8.21 3.23 -6.31
C PHE A 50 7.44 3.91 -7.45
N ARG A 51 7.83 5.15 -7.79
CA ARG A 51 7.22 5.95 -8.85
C ARG A 51 7.35 5.30 -10.23
N GLU A 52 8.47 4.67 -10.54
CA GLU A 52 8.67 3.89 -11.78
C GLU A 52 7.67 2.75 -11.94
N ARG A 53 7.05 2.29 -10.84
CA ARG A 53 6.02 1.26 -10.83
C ARG A 53 4.61 1.82 -10.66
N GLY A 54 4.45 3.14 -10.74
CA GLY A 54 3.16 3.82 -10.53
C GLY A 54 2.65 3.77 -9.08
N LEU A 55 3.53 3.52 -8.10
CA LEU A 55 3.16 3.40 -6.70
C LEU A 55 3.21 4.75 -5.97
N PHE A 56 2.25 4.95 -5.08
CA PHE A 56 2.26 6.08 -4.15
C PHE A 56 3.19 5.77 -2.97
N SER A 57 4.05 6.74 -2.61
CA SER A 57 4.99 6.60 -1.51
C SER A 57 4.98 7.81 -0.57
N VAL A 58 5.30 7.56 0.69
CA VAL A 58 5.49 8.56 1.74
C VAL A 58 6.90 8.45 2.33
N GLN A 59 7.44 9.54 2.84
CA GLN A 59 8.78 9.54 3.44
C GLN A 59 8.84 8.70 4.72
N ASP A 60 7.80 8.79 5.56
CA ASP A 60 7.68 8.04 6.80
C ASP A 60 6.21 7.95 7.26
N LEU A 61 5.96 7.25 8.38
CA LEU A 61 4.63 7.12 8.97
C LEU A 61 4.09 8.45 9.54
N THR A 62 4.96 9.40 9.86
CA THR A 62 4.53 10.75 10.28
C THR A 62 3.90 11.49 9.10
N ALA A 63 4.51 11.41 7.93
CA ALA A 63 3.97 11.96 6.69
C ALA A 63 2.63 11.29 6.34
N LEU A 64 2.52 9.96 6.47
CA LEU A 64 1.25 9.25 6.28
C LEU A 64 0.15 9.79 7.20
N THR A 65 0.46 9.95 8.49
CA THR A 65 -0.50 10.45 9.49
C THR A 65 -0.97 11.86 9.19
N ARG A 66 -0.10 12.73 8.65
CA ARG A 66 -0.46 14.11 8.26
C ARG A 66 -1.38 14.16 7.04
N LEU A 67 -1.23 13.20 6.13
CA LEU A 67 -2.06 13.11 4.93
C LEU A 67 -3.43 12.48 5.23
N TRP A 68 -3.53 11.64 6.25
CA TRP A 68 -4.74 10.89 6.57
C TRP A 68 -6.00 11.76 6.79
N PRO A 69 -5.96 12.89 7.53
CA PRO A 69 -7.11 13.78 7.67
C PRO A 69 -7.52 14.48 6.36
N GLN A 70 -6.59 14.59 5.40
CA GLN A 70 -6.82 15.21 4.09
C GLN A 70 -7.19 14.17 3.02
N SER A 71 -7.23 12.89 3.39
CA SER A 71 -7.19 11.75 2.47
C SER A 71 -8.55 11.30 1.93
N GLU A 72 -9.67 11.90 2.37
CA GLU A 72 -11.00 11.61 1.80
C GLU A 72 -11.06 11.77 0.27
N GLY A 73 -10.07 12.44 -0.37
CA GLY A 73 -9.96 12.56 -1.82
C GLY A 73 -8.66 12.06 -2.49
N VAL A 74 -7.63 11.63 -1.75
CA VAL A 74 -6.26 11.48 -2.30
C VAL A 74 -5.76 10.03 -2.39
N ILE A 75 -6.22 9.12 -1.52
CA ILE A 75 -5.80 7.71 -1.59
C ILE A 75 -6.56 7.03 -2.72
N ARG A 76 -6.07 7.22 -3.95
CA ARG A 76 -6.56 6.55 -5.16
C ARG A 76 -5.86 5.22 -5.37
N PHE A 77 -6.66 4.31 -5.91
CA PHE A 77 -6.39 2.91 -6.22
C PHE A 77 -5.09 2.72 -7.01
N VAL A 78 -4.41 1.60 -6.78
CA VAL A 78 -3.47 1.08 -7.78
C VAL A 78 -4.36 0.53 -8.90
N ASP A 79 -4.52 1.30 -9.97
CA ASP A 79 -5.30 0.85 -11.12
C ASP A 79 -4.64 -0.39 -11.72
N LYS A 80 -5.48 -1.35 -12.12
CA LYS A 80 -5.06 -2.49 -12.94
C LYS A 80 -4.53 -1.95 -14.27
N VAL A 81 -3.25 -2.15 -14.52
CA VAL A 81 -2.65 -2.02 -15.87
C VAL A 81 -2.99 -3.27 -16.66
#